data_AF-A0A5E4F9C5-F1
#
_entry.id   AF-A0A5E4F9C5-F1
#
_cell.length_a   1.000
_cell.length_b   1.000
_cell.length_c   1.000
_cell.angle_alpha   90.00
_cell.angle_beta   90.00
_cell.angle_gamma   90.00
#
_symmetry.space_group_name_H-M   'P 1'
#
loop_
_entity.id
_entity.type
_entity.pdbx_description
1 polymer ?
#
loop_
_entity_poly.entity_id
_entity_poly.type
_entity_poly.pdbx_seq_one_letter_code
_entity_poly.pdbx_strand_id
1 'polypeptide(L)'
;MFMANRRRLQVLTRHASALFSTNTTFQSLQTPPPLPIYQPLKTLTSKFPLIFTNPDPNWSQTRHFSSSRIGDVNEDNEHSEEEDDDDDDDDDDYDDDDEAVGDSEDESVSGCGSKREYTAEEKEAEAAAIGYQVIGPLQKSDRVFKPYEPVFAVVQIGSHQFKVSNGDCIFTERLKFCEVNDKLILNKVLLLGSSSQTIIGRPLLPDAAVHAVVEEHALDAKVIIFKKKRRKNYRRTKGHRQELTKLRIVDVQGIEKPEVPEKPPKAPGMKPEKVAVAA
;
A
#
# COMPACT_ATOMS: atom_id res chain seq x y z
N MET A 1 18.11 42.27 -38.81
CA MET A 1 19.38 42.74 -38.23
C MET A 1 19.19 42.85 -36.72
N PHE A 2 19.58 41.85 -35.93
CA PHE A 2 20.00 41.95 -34.53
C PHE A 2 20.69 40.63 -34.16
N MET A 3 21.85 40.75 -33.52
CA MET A 3 22.96 39.80 -33.59
C MET A 3 22.85 38.67 -32.56
N ALA A 4 23.36 37.52 -32.97
CA ALA A 4 23.58 36.34 -32.15
C ALA A 4 24.55 36.60 -30.99
N ASN A 5 24.26 36.05 -29.82
CA ASN A 5 25.23 35.92 -28.74
C ASN A 5 25.46 34.43 -28.43
N ARG A 6 26.51 33.87 -29.05
CA ARG A 6 27.06 32.55 -28.74
C ARG A 6 27.96 32.69 -27.51
N ARG A 7 27.52 32.21 -26.34
CA ARG A 7 28.43 32.02 -25.19
C ARG A 7 28.96 30.60 -25.20
N ARG A 8 30.30 30.53 -25.34
CA ARG A 8 31.11 29.32 -25.43
C ARG A 8 31.13 28.56 -24.11
N LEU A 9 31.11 27.24 -24.25
CA LEU A 9 31.38 26.22 -23.25
C LEU A 9 32.82 26.34 -22.72
N GLN A 10 33.01 26.15 -21.41
CA GLN A 10 34.28 25.73 -20.83
C GLN A 10 34.00 24.54 -19.91
N VAL A 11 34.36 23.34 -20.39
CA VAL A 11 34.35 22.09 -19.63
C VAL A 11 35.74 21.96 -19.01
N LEU A 12 35.84 21.96 -17.68
CA LEU A 12 37.07 21.69 -16.96
C LEU A 12 37.14 20.19 -16.65
N THR A 13 37.87 19.46 -17.48
CA THR A 13 38.37 18.12 -17.19
C THR A 13 39.59 18.22 -16.27
N ARG A 14 39.54 17.59 -15.11
CA ARG A 14 40.73 17.32 -14.29
C ARG A 14 41.01 15.82 -14.30
N HIS A 15 42.04 15.45 -15.05
CA HIS A 15 42.73 14.18 -14.94
C HIS A 15 43.49 14.14 -13.60
N ALA A 16 43.33 13.05 -12.84
CA ALA A 16 44.24 12.68 -11.78
C ALA A 16 44.64 11.22 -11.99
N SER A 17 45.96 11.03 -12.09
CA SER A 17 46.69 9.84 -12.44
C SER A 17 46.66 8.76 -11.35
N ALA A 18 46.64 7.51 -11.82
CA ALA A 18 46.82 6.30 -11.03
C ALA A 18 48.18 6.26 -10.32
N LEU A 19 48.19 5.76 -9.08
CA LEU A 19 49.38 5.19 -8.46
C LEU A 19 49.09 3.72 -8.14
N PHE A 20 49.97 2.89 -8.68
CA PHE A 20 50.05 1.45 -8.48
C PHE A 20 50.39 1.14 -7.01
N SER A 21 49.67 0.19 -6.42
CA SER A 21 50.17 -0.59 -5.29
C SER A 21 49.85 -2.06 -5.53
N THR A 22 50.90 -2.83 -5.75
CA THR A 22 50.89 -4.28 -5.95
C THR A 22 50.87 -5.02 -4.61
N ASN A 23 50.22 -6.18 -4.60
CA ASN A 23 50.27 -7.29 -3.65
C ASN A 23 49.20 -7.35 -2.56
N THR A 24 48.22 -8.24 -2.77
CA THR A 24 47.85 -9.30 -1.81
C THR A 24 47.12 -10.44 -2.53
N THR A 25 47.83 -11.57 -2.70
CA THR A 25 47.36 -12.96 -2.62
C THR A 25 45.91 -13.29 -3.04
N PHE A 26 45.77 -13.86 -4.24
CA PHE A 26 44.62 -14.70 -4.60
C PHE A 26 44.65 -15.99 -3.76
N GLN A 27 43.69 -16.18 -2.86
CA GLN A 27 43.30 -17.51 -2.40
C GLN A 27 42.31 -18.08 -3.43
N SER A 28 42.67 -19.22 -4.01
CA SER A 28 41.82 -19.99 -4.90
C SER A 28 40.54 -20.41 -4.19
N LEU A 29 39.37 -20.05 -4.73
CA LEU A 29 38.11 -20.63 -4.31
C LEU A 29 38.10 -22.11 -4.69
N GLN A 30 38.16 -22.95 -3.67
CA GLN A 30 38.01 -24.39 -3.79
C GLN A 30 36.52 -24.68 -4.04
N THR A 31 36.22 -25.22 -5.22
CA THR A 31 34.90 -25.73 -5.59
C THR A 31 34.38 -26.73 -4.54
N PRO A 32 33.13 -26.60 -4.06
CA PRO A 32 32.55 -27.61 -3.17
C PRO A 32 32.28 -28.91 -3.95
N PRO A 33 32.47 -30.09 -3.32
CA PRO A 33 32.19 -31.38 -3.96
C PRO A 33 30.68 -31.58 -4.17
N PRO A 34 30.27 -32.32 -5.22
CA PRO A 34 28.87 -32.65 -5.44
C PRO A 34 28.34 -33.58 -4.34
N LEU A 35 27.17 -33.26 -3.78
CA LEU A 35 26.47 -34.09 -2.80
C LEU A 35 26.00 -35.41 -3.44
N PRO A 36 26.04 -36.53 -2.69
CA PRO A 36 25.64 -37.83 -3.20
C PRO A 36 24.12 -37.96 -3.39
N ILE A 37 23.80 -38.65 -4.46
CA ILE A 37 22.49 -39.15 -4.89
C ILE A 37 21.76 -39.82 -3.73
N TYR A 38 20.52 -39.38 -3.51
CA TYR A 38 19.60 -39.89 -2.50
C TYR A 38 19.27 -41.36 -2.75
N GLN A 39 19.28 -42.16 -1.68
CA GLN A 39 18.82 -43.55 -1.64
C GLN A 39 17.30 -43.62 -1.81
N PRO A 40 16.75 -44.66 -2.47
CA PRO A 40 15.31 -44.87 -2.55
C PRO A 40 14.75 -45.39 -1.22
N LEU A 41 13.73 -44.70 -0.69
CA LEU A 41 12.96 -45.13 0.47
C LEU A 41 12.15 -46.40 0.15
N LYS A 42 12.27 -47.39 1.03
CA LYS A 42 11.53 -48.66 1.00
C LYS A 42 10.06 -48.42 1.39
N THR A 43 9.16 -48.84 0.52
CA THR A 43 7.71 -48.87 0.73
C THR A 43 7.31 -50.00 1.69
N LEU A 44 6.58 -49.67 2.76
CA LEU A 44 5.84 -50.66 3.56
C LEU A 44 4.43 -50.84 2.99
N THR A 45 4.12 -52.09 2.72
CA THR A 45 2.87 -52.66 2.21
C THR A 45 1.87 -52.90 3.33
N SER A 46 0.59 -52.58 3.13
CA SER A 46 -0.49 -53.50 3.54
C SER A 46 -1.82 -53.23 2.81
N LYS A 47 -2.32 -54.26 2.10
CA LYS A 47 -3.72 -54.80 2.11
C LYS A 47 -4.83 -53.82 1.69
N PHE A 48 -5.65 -53.94 0.62
CA PHE A 48 -6.24 -55.02 -0.23
C PHE A 48 -7.12 -54.28 -1.33
N PRO A 49 -7.95 -54.96 -2.16
CA PRO A 49 -7.64 -55.77 -3.35
C PRO A 49 -8.12 -55.11 -4.68
N LEU A 50 -7.69 -55.73 -5.77
CA LEU A 50 -7.97 -55.45 -7.18
C LEU A 50 -9.45 -55.57 -7.56
N ILE A 51 -9.97 -54.63 -8.36
CA ILE A 51 -10.85 -54.93 -9.50
C ILE A 51 -10.43 -54.04 -10.68
N PHE A 52 -10.06 -54.71 -11.76
CA PHE A 52 -9.66 -54.17 -13.06
C PHE A 52 -10.92 -53.79 -13.87
N THR A 53 -10.91 -52.65 -14.56
CA THR A 53 -11.24 -52.56 -16.00
C THR A 53 -10.71 -51.23 -16.56
N ASN A 54 -9.88 -51.33 -17.60
CA ASN A 54 -9.54 -50.26 -18.55
C ASN A 54 -10.77 -50.00 -19.46
N PRO A 55 -10.95 -48.78 -20.04
CA PRO A 55 -10.16 -48.40 -21.22
C PRO A 55 -9.76 -46.90 -21.30
N ASP A 56 -8.57 -46.67 -21.83
CA ASP A 56 -8.14 -45.41 -22.48
C ASP A 56 -9.11 -45.09 -23.66
N PRO A 57 -9.31 -43.81 -24.11
CA PRO A 57 -8.20 -42.95 -24.51
C PRO A 57 -8.38 -41.40 -24.42
N ASN A 58 -7.23 -40.73 -24.31
CA ASN A 58 -6.84 -39.50 -25.02
C ASN A 58 -7.84 -38.31 -25.05
N TRP A 59 -7.60 -37.30 -24.21
CA TRP A 59 -8.20 -35.96 -24.34
C TRP A 59 -7.13 -34.88 -24.46
N SER A 60 -6.80 -34.54 -25.70
CA SER A 60 -6.33 -33.19 -26.03
C SER A 60 -7.52 -32.47 -26.66
N GLN A 61 -8.05 -31.44 -25.98
CA GLN A 61 -8.95 -30.51 -26.66
C GLN A 61 -8.90 -29.11 -26.06
N THR A 62 -8.31 -28.25 -26.86
CA THR A 62 -8.51 -26.82 -27.01
C THR A 62 -10.00 -26.47 -26.97
N ARG A 63 -10.33 -25.45 -26.18
CA ARG A 63 -11.68 -24.87 -26.11
C ARG A 63 -11.96 -24.08 -27.39
N HIS A 64 -12.99 -24.47 -28.13
CA HIS A 64 -13.66 -23.58 -29.08
C HIS A 64 -15.09 -23.32 -28.60
N PHE A 65 -15.37 -22.03 -28.47
CA PHE A 65 -16.68 -21.43 -28.27
C PHE A 65 -17.50 -21.66 -29.55
N SER A 66 -18.71 -22.21 -29.42
CA SER A 66 -19.63 -22.41 -30.53
C SER A 66 -20.41 -21.12 -30.82
N SER A 67 -20.23 -20.56 -32.02
CA SER A 67 -21.28 -19.81 -32.70
C SER A 67 -21.70 -20.58 -33.96
N SER A 68 -23.01 -20.67 -34.12
CA SER A 68 -23.72 -21.48 -35.09
C SER A 68 -23.68 -20.94 -36.52
N ARG A 69 -23.69 -21.88 -37.49
CA ARG A 69 -24.10 -21.80 -38.91
C ARG A 69 -23.12 -21.23 -39.95
N ILE A 70 -22.26 -22.14 -40.42
CA ILE A 70 -22.10 -22.61 -41.82
C ILE A 70 -22.57 -21.62 -42.90
N GLY A 71 -21.60 -21.02 -43.59
CA GLY A 71 -21.74 -20.47 -44.94
C GLY A 71 -21.36 -21.52 -45.97
N ASP A 72 -22.15 -21.62 -47.03
CA ASP A 72 -21.87 -22.29 -48.28
C ASP A 72 -21.69 -21.20 -49.36
N VAL A 73 -20.84 -21.48 -50.34
CA VAL A 73 -20.26 -20.54 -51.32
C VAL A 73 -21.28 -20.12 -52.39
N ASN A 74 -21.32 -18.82 -52.79
CA ASN A 74 -21.32 -18.35 -54.19
C ASN A 74 -21.42 -16.81 -54.35
N GLU A 75 -20.60 -16.31 -55.29
CA GLU A 75 -20.71 -15.19 -56.25
C GLU A 75 -21.18 -13.78 -55.85
N ASP A 76 -20.32 -12.83 -56.25
CA ASP A 76 -20.57 -11.48 -56.79
C ASP A 76 -21.41 -10.48 -55.99
N ASN A 77 -20.75 -9.49 -55.36
CA ASN A 77 -21.11 -8.07 -55.54
C ASN A 77 -20.03 -7.13 -54.97
N GLU A 78 -19.54 -6.20 -55.79
CA GLU A 78 -18.85 -5.00 -55.33
C GLU A 78 -19.89 -4.05 -54.72
N HIS A 79 -19.71 -3.62 -53.47
CA HIS A 79 -20.35 -2.38 -52.99
C HIS A 79 -19.56 -1.76 -51.84
N SER A 80 -19.00 -0.59 -52.13
CA SER A 80 -18.53 0.40 -51.16
C SER A 80 -19.72 1.08 -50.49
N GLU A 81 -19.61 1.36 -49.20
CA GLU A 81 -20.28 2.41 -48.39
C GLU A 81 -19.78 2.13 -46.95
N GLU A 82 -18.87 2.89 -46.32
CA GLU A 82 -18.95 4.29 -45.86
C GLU A 82 -20.32 4.66 -45.32
N GLU A 83 -20.63 4.35 -44.05
CA GLU A 83 -21.54 5.04 -43.10
C GLU A 83 -21.31 4.40 -41.71
N ASP A 84 -21.38 5.02 -40.53
CA ASP A 84 -21.26 6.38 -40.00
C ASP A 84 -21.03 6.14 -38.49
N ASP A 85 -20.02 6.77 -37.88
CA ASP A 85 -19.86 6.75 -36.41
C ASP A 85 -20.88 7.74 -35.83
N ASP A 86 -22.05 7.24 -35.42
CA ASP A 86 -23.04 8.00 -34.64
C ASP A 86 -22.42 8.42 -33.29
N ASP A 87 -21.89 9.65 -33.25
CA ASP A 87 -21.59 10.38 -32.03
C ASP A 87 -22.94 10.72 -31.36
N ASP A 88 -23.41 9.87 -30.45
CA ASP A 88 -24.48 10.22 -29.50
C ASP A 88 -23.98 11.33 -28.56
N ASP A 89 -24.11 12.58 -29.02
CA ASP A 89 -24.06 13.79 -28.22
C ASP A 89 -25.30 13.80 -27.30
N ASP A 90 -25.16 13.25 -26.08
CA ASP A 90 -26.06 13.51 -24.96
C ASP A 90 -25.93 15.01 -24.57
N ASP A 91 -26.63 15.86 -25.32
CA ASP A 91 -26.98 17.23 -24.93
C ASP A 91 -28.04 17.16 -23.82
N ASP A 92 -27.58 17.03 -22.57
CA ASP A 92 -28.40 17.31 -21.40
C ASP A 92 -28.68 18.82 -21.33
N ASP A 93 -29.68 19.25 -22.12
CA ASP A 93 -30.34 20.55 -22.03
C ASP A 93 -31.10 20.60 -20.69
N TYR A 94 -30.49 21.23 -19.69
CA TYR A 94 -31.18 21.51 -18.45
C TYR A 94 -32.10 22.71 -18.69
N ASP A 95 -33.35 22.42 -19.04
CA ASP A 95 -34.45 23.38 -19.06
C ASP A 95 -34.55 24.06 -17.68
N ASP A 96 -34.30 25.36 -17.70
CA ASP A 96 -34.48 26.33 -16.62
C ASP A 96 -35.97 26.68 -16.54
N ASP A 97 -36.79 25.78 -15.99
CA ASP A 97 -38.19 26.07 -15.68
C ASP A 97 -38.28 26.78 -14.31
N ASP A 98 -38.10 28.09 -14.38
CA ASP A 98 -38.57 29.07 -13.39
C ASP A 98 -40.11 29.05 -13.35
N GLU A 99 -40.72 28.34 -12.41
CA GLU A 99 -42.07 28.67 -11.94
C GLU A 99 -42.12 28.74 -10.42
N ALA A 100 -42.32 29.96 -9.94
CA ALA A 100 -42.54 30.27 -8.55
C ALA A 100 -43.99 29.96 -8.13
N VAL A 101 -44.13 29.68 -6.83
CA VAL A 101 -45.26 29.95 -5.92
C VAL A 101 -45.93 28.70 -5.34
N GLY A 102 -45.70 28.53 -4.03
CA GLY A 102 -46.44 27.63 -3.15
C GLY A 102 -45.89 27.72 -1.72
N ASP A 103 -46.26 28.77 -1.00
CA ASP A 103 -46.03 28.92 0.44
C ASP A 103 -46.86 27.84 1.17
N SER A 104 -46.19 26.80 1.67
CA SER A 104 -46.75 25.86 2.64
C SER A 104 -45.63 25.16 3.42
N GLU A 105 -45.46 25.63 4.66
CA GLU A 105 -45.07 24.88 5.87
C GLU A 105 -43.89 23.90 5.77
N ASP A 106 -42.78 24.33 6.38
CA ASP A 106 -41.66 23.59 6.93
C ASP A 106 -41.81 22.05 7.03
N GLU A 107 -41.60 21.37 5.91
CA GLU A 107 -41.21 19.96 5.90
C GLU A 107 -39.76 19.87 5.42
N SER A 108 -38.88 19.48 6.34
CA SER A 108 -37.49 19.18 6.04
C SER A 108 -37.42 17.99 5.07
N VAL A 109 -37.47 18.26 3.76
CA VAL A 109 -37.19 17.27 2.73
C VAL A 109 -35.68 17.03 2.73
N SER A 110 -35.22 16.22 3.70
CA SER A 110 -33.92 15.60 3.65
C SER A 110 -33.92 14.65 2.45
N GLY A 111 -33.19 14.97 1.39
CA GLY A 111 -32.92 14.04 0.30
C GLY A 111 -32.45 12.71 0.88
N CYS A 112 -33.30 11.69 0.80
CA CYS A 112 -33.20 10.47 1.57
C CYS A 112 -32.22 9.48 0.91
N GLY A 113 -30.94 9.84 0.92
CA GLY A 113 -29.89 8.83 0.91
C GLY A 113 -29.93 8.14 2.27
N SER A 114 -30.75 7.09 2.41
CA SER A 114 -30.77 6.27 3.63
C SER A 114 -29.36 5.77 3.88
N LYS A 115 -28.66 6.37 4.85
CA LYS A 115 -27.37 5.89 5.32
C LYS A 115 -27.62 4.47 5.80
N ARG A 116 -27.11 3.49 5.05
CA ARG A 116 -27.15 2.09 5.46
C ARG A 116 -26.50 2.01 6.84
N GLU A 117 -27.31 1.70 7.84
CA GLU A 117 -26.81 1.48 9.19
C GLU A 117 -26.08 0.15 9.19
N TYR A 118 -24.77 0.19 9.42
CA TYR A 118 -23.98 -1.02 9.60
C TYR A 118 -24.24 -1.58 11.00
N THR A 119 -24.52 -2.87 11.06
CA THR A 119 -24.52 -3.60 12.34
C THR A 119 -23.11 -3.63 12.94
N ALA A 120 -22.98 -3.78 14.25
CA ALA A 120 -21.67 -3.80 14.91
C ALA A 120 -20.76 -4.93 14.37
N GLU A 121 -21.35 -6.10 14.13
CA GLU A 121 -20.65 -7.28 13.60
C GLU A 121 -20.11 -7.03 12.19
N GLU A 122 -20.86 -6.36 11.32
CA GLU A 122 -20.41 -5.98 9.98
C GLU A 122 -19.25 -4.98 10.03
N LYS A 123 -19.29 -4.00 10.94
CA LYS A 123 -18.20 -3.02 11.11
C LYS A 123 -16.91 -3.72 11.53
N GLU A 124 -17.01 -4.65 12.48
CA GLU A 124 -15.87 -5.42 12.97
C GLU A 124 -15.32 -6.34 11.87
N ALA A 125 -16.18 -7.01 11.10
CA ALA A 125 -15.78 -7.86 9.99
C ALA A 125 -15.08 -7.08 8.87
N GLU A 126 -15.60 -5.90 8.48
CA GLU A 126 -14.96 -5.05 7.48
C GLU A 126 -13.62 -4.48 7.99
N ALA A 127 -13.54 -4.06 9.26
CA ALA A 127 -12.29 -3.60 9.88
C ALA A 127 -11.24 -4.72 9.89
N ALA A 128 -11.63 -5.93 10.30
CA ALA A 128 -10.77 -7.11 10.29
C ALA A 128 -10.30 -7.48 8.87
N ALA A 129 -11.17 -7.33 7.87
CA ALA A 129 -10.82 -7.55 6.47
C ALA A 129 -9.77 -6.56 5.96
N ILE A 130 -9.80 -5.30 6.40
CA ILE A 130 -8.76 -4.31 6.09
C ILE A 130 -7.46 -4.63 6.87
N GLY A 131 -7.59 -5.17 8.09
CA GLY A 131 -6.49 -5.68 8.90
C GLY A 131 -6.32 -5.01 10.25
N TYR A 132 -7.34 -4.31 10.75
CA TYR A 132 -7.33 -3.64 12.04
C TYR A 132 -8.54 -4.02 12.90
N GLN A 133 -8.39 -3.88 14.21
CA GLN A 133 -9.45 -4.04 15.20
C GLN A 133 -9.48 -2.81 16.08
N VAL A 134 -10.68 -2.31 16.38
CA VAL A 134 -10.89 -1.16 17.27
C VAL A 134 -11.11 -1.69 18.69
N ILE A 135 -10.30 -1.23 19.65
CA ILE A 135 -10.46 -1.58 21.07
C ILE A 135 -11.39 -0.58 21.77
N GLY A 136 -11.29 0.69 21.39
CA GLY A 136 -12.03 1.81 21.98
C GLY A 136 -11.16 3.04 22.23
N PRO A 137 -11.71 4.08 22.88
CA PRO A 137 -11.07 5.38 22.99
C PRO A 137 -9.91 5.39 24.00
N LEU A 138 -8.87 6.16 23.66
CA LEU A 138 -7.74 6.46 24.52
C LEU A 138 -8.16 7.39 25.66
N GLN A 139 -7.97 6.92 26.90
CA GLN A 139 -8.21 7.74 28.09
C GLN A 139 -7.04 8.67 28.34
N LYS A 140 -7.30 9.89 28.84
CA LYS A 140 -6.28 10.91 29.11
C LYS A 140 -5.23 10.47 30.15
N SER A 141 -5.59 9.54 31.03
CA SER A 141 -4.69 8.95 32.03
C SER A 141 -3.64 8.01 31.44
N ASP A 142 -3.92 7.45 30.25
CA ASP A 142 -3.13 6.36 29.70
C ASP A 142 -1.86 6.92 29.06
N ARG A 143 -0.73 6.72 29.74
CA ARG A 143 0.59 7.05 29.19
C ARG A 143 1.06 5.95 28.25
N VAL A 144 0.48 5.89 27.05
CA VAL A 144 0.75 4.79 26.11
C VAL A 144 2.08 4.93 25.38
N PHE A 145 2.56 6.16 25.18
CA PHE A 145 3.80 6.40 24.46
C PHE A 145 5.01 6.06 25.34
N LYS A 146 5.77 5.07 24.88
CA LYS A 146 6.99 4.58 25.52
C LYS A 146 8.21 5.21 24.83
N PRO A 147 9.39 5.20 25.47
CA PRO A 147 10.63 5.51 24.76
C PRO A 147 10.86 4.53 23.61
N TYR A 148 11.68 4.96 22.65
CA TYR A 148 12.01 4.15 21.47
C TYR A 148 12.59 2.78 21.85
N GLU A 149 12.05 1.74 21.24
CA GLU A 149 12.53 0.36 21.35
C GLU A 149 13.16 -0.06 20.03
N PRO A 150 14.32 -0.76 20.02
CA PRO A 150 15.05 -1.15 18.81
C PRO A 150 14.41 -2.38 18.10
N VAL A 151 13.11 -2.27 17.82
CA VAL A 151 12.27 -3.29 17.18
C VAL A 151 11.46 -2.62 16.07
N PHE A 152 11.23 -3.35 14.97
CA PHE A 152 10.36 -2.92 13.90
C PHE A 152 9.43 -4.05 13.43
N ALA A 153 8.30 -3.65 12.85
CA ALA A 153 7.36 -4.55 12.20
C ALA A 153 7.11 -4.08 10.77
N VAL A 154 6.71 -5.01 9.90
CA VAL A 154 6.09 -4.68 8.62
C VAL A 154 4.62 -5.04 8.72
N VAL A 155 3.76 -4.03 8.70
CA VAL A 155 2.31 -4.16 8.80
C VAL A 155 1.66 -3.92 7.44
N GLN A 156 0.57 -4.63 7.16
CA GLN A 156 -0.25 -4.41 5.99
C GLN A 156 -1.61 -3.82 6.40
N ILE A 157 -1.94 -2.65 5.85
CA ILE A 157 -3.23 -2.00 6.05
C ILE A 157 -3.87 -1.85 4.66
N GLY A 158 -4.97 -2.55 4.44
CA GLY A 158 -5.56 -2.66 3.10
C GLY A 158 -4.56 -3.27 2.11
N SER A 159 -4.23 -2.51 1.06
CA SER A 159 -3.28 -2.91 0.01
C SER A 159 -1.86 -2.39 0.22
N HIS A 160 -1.61 -1.58 1.24
CA HIS A 160 -0.33 -0.93 1.48
C HIS A 160 0.42 -1.57 2.65
N GLN A 161 1.76 -1.63 2.51
CA GLN A 161 2.66 -2.16 3.54
C GLN A 161 3.50 -1.03 4.11
N PHE A 162 3.64 -1.02 5.45
CA PHE A 162 4.39 0.00 6.18
C PHE A 162 5.40 -0.66 7.09
N LYS A 163 6.64 -0.16 7.07
CA LYS A 163 7.63 -0.47 8.10
C LYS A 163 7.40 0.49 9.27
N VAL A 164 7.21 -0.04 10.46
CA VAL A 164 6.86 0.73 11.65
C VAL A 164 7.70 0.32 12.85
N SER A 165 8.01 1.29 13.69
CA SER A 165 8.58 1.12 15.03
C SER A 165 7.75 1.89 16.06
N ASN A 166 8.08 1.73 17.33
CA ASN A 166 7.40 2.43 18.42
C ASN A 166 7.59 3.96 18.26
N GLY A 167 6.50 4.70 18.32
CA GLY A 167 6.51 6.17 18.23
C GLY A 167 6.55 6.70 16.81
N ASP A 168 6.42 5.86 15.78
CA ASP A 168 6.31 6.31 14.39
C ASP A 168 4.93 6.88 14.08
N CYS A 169 4.85 7.75 13.07
CA CYS A 169 3.60 8.26 12.51
C CYS A 169 3.50 7.81 11.06
N ILE A 170 2.37 7.20 10.70
CA ILE A 170 2.09 6.78 9.33
C ILE A 170 0.76 7.37 8.86
N PHE A 171 0.69 7.67 7.57
CA PHE A 171 -0.56 8.03 6.90
C PHE A 171 -1.08 6.81 6.15
N THR A 172 -2.35 6.49 6.38
CA THR A 172 -3.04 5.38 5.72
C THR A 172 -4.25 5.91 4.97
N GLU A 173 -4.82 5.05 4.13
CA GLU A 173 -6.16 5.26 3.59
C GLU A 173 -7.17 5.52 4.72
N ARG A 174 -8.28 6.17 4.38
CA ARG A 174 -9.34 6.49 5.34
C ARG A 174 -9.93 5.21 5.92
N LEU A 175 -9.79 5.07 7.24
CA LEU A 175 -10.45 4.02 8.02
C LEU A 175 -11.86 4.50 8.41
N LYS A 176 -12.88 3.70 8.08
CA LYS A 176 -14.30 4.11 8.21
C LYS A 176 -14.86 3.99 9.63
N PHE A 177 -14.41 2.96 10.36
CA PHE A 177 -15.02 2.53 11.62
C PHE A 177 -14.21 2.88 12.87
N CYS A 178 -13.33 3.88 12.78
CA CYS A 178 -12.57 4.37 13.92
C CYS A 178 -12.73 5.88 14.05
N GLU A 179 -12.67 6.37 15.28
CA GLU A 179 -12.72 7.78 15.62
C GLU A 179 -11.35 8.28 16.09
N VAL A 180 -11.24 9.60 16.23
CA VAL A 180 -10.02 10.24 16.71
C VAL A 180 -9.77 9.86 18.17
N ASN A 181 -8.53 9.50 18.49
CA ASN A 181 -8.09 8.93 19.77
C ASN A 181 -8.48 7.47 20.00
N ASP A 182 -9.02 6.74 19.03
CA ASP A 182 -9.23 5.30 19.22
C ASP A 182 -7.91 4.53 19.23
N LYS A 183 -7.87 3.49 20.09
CA LYS A 183 -6.82 2.48 20.11
C LYS A 183 -7.15 1.39 19.10
N LEU A 184 -6.20 1.12 18.23
CA LEU A 184 -6.29 0.10 17.19
C LEU A 184 -5.26 -1.00 17.42
N ILE A 185 -5.65 -2.23 17.11
CA ILE A 185 -4.72 -3.36 16.95
C ILE A 185 -4.63 -3.68 15.47
N LEU A 186 -3.42 -3.63 14.91
CA LEU A 186 -3.13 -4.06 13.55
C LEU A 186 -2.74 -5.54 13.58
N ASN A 187 -3.62 -6.38 13.05
CA ASN A 187 -3.48 -7.85 13.10
C ASN A 187 -2.71 -8.41 11.90
N LYS A 188 -2.70 -7.68 10.77
CA LYS A 188 -1.98 -8.10 9.56
C LYS A 188 -0.51 -7.72 9.63
N VAL A 189 0.27 -8.50 10.37
CA VAL A 189 1.72 -8.37 10.47
C VAL A 189 2.41 -9.38 9.57
N LEU A 190 3.32 -8.91 8.72
CA LEU A 190 4.06 -9.74 7.76
C LEU A 190 5.43 -10.15 8.28
N LEU A 191 6.09 -9.27 9.03
CA LEU A 191 7.45 -9.47 9.51
C LEU A 191 7.66 -8.72 10.82
N LEU A 192 8.41 -9.34 11.74
CA LEU A 192 8.95 -8.70 12.93
C LEU A 192 10.48 -8.76 12.90
N GLY A 193 11.13 -7.66 13.25
CA GLY A 193 12.58 -7.54 13.24
C GLY A 193 13.10 -6.88 14.51
N SER A 194 14.14 -7.49 15.08
CA SER A 194 14.91 -7.01 16.22
C SER A 194 16.40 -7.10 15.86
N SER A 195 17.26 -6.54 16.70
CA SER A 195 18.72 -6.67 16.52
C SER A 195 19.21 -8.12 16.61
N SER A 196 18.50 -8.99 17.33
CA SER A 196 18.90 -10.38 17.56
C SER A 196 18.23 -11.37 16.60
N GLN A 197 16.99 -11.09 16.21
CA GLN A 197 16.15 -12.03 15.47
C GLN A 197 15.26 -11.34 14.45
N THR A 198 14.93 -12.05 13.38
CA THR A 198 13.95 -11.63 12.36
C THR A 198 12.97 -12.78 12.13
N ILE A 199 11.69 -12.51 12.33
CA ILE A 199 10.61 -13.47 12.18
C ILE A 199 9.81 -13.09 10.93
N ILE A 200 9.74 -14.00 9.98
CA ILE A 200 9.10 -13.77 8.67
C ILE A 200 7.81 -14.60 8.59
N GLY A 201 6.69 -13.94 8.34
CA GLY A 201 5.37 -14.56 8.19
C GLY A 201 5.19 -15.32 6.88
N ARG A 202 4.21 -16.24 6.85
CA ARG A 202 3.81 -17.01 5.65
C ARG A 202 2.29 -17.22 5.60
N PRO A 203 1.51 -16.29 5.03
CA PRO A 203 1.85 -14.90 4.67
C PRO A 203 1.81 -13.95 5.89
N LEU A 204 0.98 -14.23 6.88
CA LEU A 204 0.84 -13.45 8.12
C LEU A 204 1.54 -14.14 9.29
N LEU A 205 1.78 -13.39 10.36
CA LEU A 205 2.34 -13.91 11.62
C LEU A 205 1.22 -13.96 12.69
N PRO A 206 0.86 -15.13 13.25
CA PRO A 206 -0.35 -15.29 14.05
C PRO A 206 -0.28 -14.64 15.44
N ASP A 207 0.88 -14.68 16.10
CA ASP A 207 1.05 -14.20 17.48
C ASP A 207 1.58 -12.76 17.57
N ALA A 208 1.54 -12.04 16.44
CA ALA A 208 2.06 -10.68 16.33
C ALA A 208 0.93 -9.67 16.29
N ALA A 209 1.06 -8.61 17.08
CA ALA A 209 0.11 -7.51 17.12
C ALA A 209 0.86 -6.18 17.22
N VAL A 210 0.41 -5.19 16.44
CA VAL A 210 0.94 -3.83 16.53
C VAL A 210 -0.17 -2.92 17.07
N HIS A 211 0.10 -2.28 18.20
CA HIS A 211 -0.81 -1.34 18.82
C HIS A 211 -0.58 0.06 18.24
N ALA A 212 -1.65 0.72 17.85
CA ALA A 212 -1.64 2.05 17.27
C ALA A 212 -2.76 2.91 17.85
N VAL A 213 -2.64 4.23 17.71
CA VAL A 213 -3.67 5.20 18.07
C VAL A 213 -3.96 6.09 16.87
N VAL A 214 -5.23 6.39 16.64
CA VAL A 214 -5.65 7.37 15.64
C VAL A 214 -5.39 8.78 16.17
N GLU A 215 -4.47 9.51 15.56
CA GLU A 215 -4.20 10.91 15.94
C GLU A 215 -5.21 11.87 15.31
N GLU A 216 -5.46 11.72 14.01
CA GLU A 216 -6.33 12.61 13.25
C GLU A 216 -6.82 11.96 11.95
N HIS A 217 -7.94 12.45 11.45
CA HIS A 217 -8.37 12.24 10.08
C HIS A 217 -8.08 13.51 9.28
N ALA A 218 -7.19 13.39 8.29
CA ALA A 218 -6.68 14.52 7.54
C ALA A 218 -7.11 14.45 6.07
N LEU A 219 -7.16 15.62 5.42
CA LEU A 219 -7.24 15.71 3.97
C LEU A 219 -5.85 15.88 3.40
N ASP A 220 -5.54 15.09 2.39
CA ASP A 220 -4.29 15.22 1.64
C ASP A 220 -4.25 16.55 0.87
N ALA A 221 -3.05 16.89 0.39
CA ALA A 221 -2.82 18.01 -0.50
C ALA A 221 -3.76 17.93 -1.72
N LYS A 222 -4.24 19.09 -2.18
CA LYS A 222 -5.11 19.15 -3.35
C LYS A 222 -4.33 18.71 -4.59
N VAL A 223 -4.74 17.61 -5.19
CA VAL A 223 -4.26 17.16 -6.50
C VAL A 223 -5.14 17.80 -7.58
N ILE A 224 -4.55 18.53 -8.51
CA ILE A 224 -5.28 19.18 -9.60
C ILE A 224 -5.25 18.28 -10.83
N ILE A 225 -6.42 17.78 -11.21
CA ILE A 225 -6.64 17.00 -12.42
C ILE A 225 -6.99 17.98 -13.55
N PHE A 226 -6.02 18.24 -14.43
CA PHE A 226 -6.21 19.08 -15.60
C PHE A 226 -6.31 18.23 -16.87
N LYS A 227 -7.48 18.27 -17.53
CA LYS A 227 -7.75 17.60 -18.80
C LYS A 227 -7.81 18.65 -19.91
N LYS A 228 -7.08 18.43 -21.01
CA LYS A 228 -7.09 19.32 -22.19
C LYS A 228 -6.94 18.51 -23.46
N LYS A 229 -7.79 18.77 -24.46
CA LYS A 229 -7.63 18.24 -25.83
C LYS A 229 -7.18 19.38 -26.75
N ARG A 230 -6.20 19.11 -27.60
CA ARG A 230 -5.62 20.12 -28.51
C ARG A 230 -6.62 20.46 -29.63
N ARG A 231 -6.81 21.74 -29.96
CA ARG A 231 -7.70 22.24 -31.05
C ARG A 231 -9.19 21.88 -30.93
N LYS A 232 -9.62 21.24 -29.85
CA LYS A 232 -11.03 20.85 -29.63
C LYS A 232 -11.76 21.76 -28.64
N ASN A 233 -11.19 22.93 -28.31
CA ASN A 233 -11.62 23.86 -27.25
C ASN A 233 -11.95 23.20 -25.88
N TYR A 234 -11.56 21.95 -25.67
CA TYR A 234 -11.84 21.20 -24.46
C TYR A 234 -10.73 21.41 -23.44
N ARG A 235 -11.09 22.03 -22.32
CA ARG A 235 -10.27 22.16 -21.12
C ARG A 235 -11.15 22.01 -19.88
N ARG A 236 -10.77 21.12 -18.95
CA ARG A 236 -11.47 20.91 -17.67
C ARG A 236 -10.42 20.81 -16.57
N THR A 237 -10.66 21.52 -15.47
CA THR A 237 -9.80 21.49 -14.27
C THR A 237 -10.66 21.03 -13.11
N LYS A 238 -10.30 19.92 -12.47
CA LYS A 238 -10.97 19.41 -11.27
C LYS A 238 -9.95 19.26 -10.15
N GLY A 239 -10.31 19.64 -8.93
CA GLY A 239 -9.51 19.33 -7.75
C GLY A 239 -9.94 18.00 -7.15
N HIS A 240 -8.98 17.22 -6.64
CA HIS A 240 -9.21 16.06 -5.79
C HIS A 240 -8.46 16.24 -4.47
N ARG A 241 -9.05 15.81 -3.36
CA ARG A 241 -8.40 15.72 -2.05
C ARG A 241 -8.77 14.37 -1.47
N GLN A 242 -7.76 13.56 -1.18
CA GLN A 242 -7.97 12.25 -0.59
C GLN A 242 -8.08 12.36 0.92
N GLU A 243 -9.03 11.67 1.52
CA GLU A 243 -9.09 11.51 2.98
C GLU A 243 -8.09 10.45 3.43
N LEU A 244 -7.34 10.78 4.48
CA LEU A 244 -6.32 9.93 5.09
C LEU A 244 -6.57 9.83 6.59
N THR A 245 -6.13 8.71 7.18
CA THR A 245 -6.06 8.56 8.63
C THR A 245 -4.59 8.58 9.04
N LYS A 246 -4.26 9.38 10.04
CA LYS A 246 -2.92 9.41 10.63
C LYS A 246 -2.90 8.53 11.87
N LEU A 247 -2.05 7.52 11.83
CA LEU A 247 -1.85 6.57 12.91
C LEU A 247 -0.50 6.82 13.57
N ARG A 248 -0.49 6.82 14.90
CA ARG A 248 0.72 6.82 15.71
C ARG A 248 0.89 5.44 16.33
N ILE A 249 2.06 4.85 16.09
CA ILE A 249 2.37 3.50 16.54
C ILE A 249 2.82 3.55 18.00
N VAL A 250 2.26 2.68 18.82
CA VAL A 250 2.42 2.67 20.28
C VAL A 250 3.33 1.54 20.75
N ASP A 251 3.10 0.32 20.26
CA ASP A 251 3.84 -0.86 20.72
C ASP A 251 3.84 -1.93 19.64
N VAL A 252 4.91 -2.72 19.62
CA VAL A 252 5.07 -3.88 18.74
C VAL A 252 5.22 -5.11 19.62
N GLN A 253 4.30 -6.07 19.48
CA GLN A 253 4.25 -7.31 20.27
C GLN A 253 4.60 -8.53 19.40
N GLY A 254 5.08 -9.61 20.05
CA GLY A 254 5.40 -10.88 19.38
C GLY A 254 6.89 -11.10 19.09
N ILE A 255 7.78 -10.28 19.64
CA ILE A 255 9.24 -10.45 19.49
C ILE A 255 9.97 -10.10 20.79
N GLU A 256 11.04 -10.83 21.08
CA GLU A 256 11.91 -10.54 22.23
C GLU A 256 12.60 -9.19 22.01
N LYS A 257 12.39 -8.29 22.97
CA LYS A 257 12.95 -6.95 22.99
C LYS A 257 14.37 -7.03 23.58
N PRO A 258 15.42 -6.63 22.84
CA PRO A 258 16.76 -6.64 23.40
C PRO A 258 16.84 -5.53 24.46
N GLU A 259 17.46 -5.84 25.60
CA GLU A 259 17.66 -4.87 26.67
C GLU A 259 18.46 -3.68 26.14
N VAL A 260 17.84 -2.50 26.14
CA VAL A 260 18.54 -1.26 25.82
C VAL A 260 19.48 -0.99 26.99
N PRO A 261 20.82 -0.89 26.78
CA PRO A 261 21.72 -0.52 27.86
C PRO A 261 21.32 0.88 28.34
N GLU A 262 20.88 0.99 29.59
CA GLU A 262 20.49 2.26 30.19
C GLU A 262 21.65 3.23 30.05
N LYS A 263 21.45 4.28 29.24
CA LYS A 263 22.44 5.34 29.10
C LYS A 263 22.51 6.04 30.47
N PRO A 264 23.70 6.12 31.12
CA PRO A 264 23.79 6.67 32.46
C PRO A 264 23.25 8.10 32.50
N PRO A 265 22.59 8.51 33.60
CA PRO A 265 21.94 9.80 33.68
C PRO A 265 22.94 10.92 33.38
N LYS A 266 22.63 11.71 32.35
CA LYS A 266 23.44 12.86 31.93
C LYS A 266 23.45 13.85 33.09
N ALA A 267 24.57 13.95 33.81
CA ALA A 267 24.73 14.83 34.96
C ALA A 267 24.33 16.27 34.61
N PRO A 268 23.65 17.01 35.51
CA PRO A 268 23.24 18.38 35.26
C PRO A 268 24.48 19.24 35.02
N GLY A 269 24.59 19.83 33.83
CA GLY A 269 25.73 20.67 33.45
C GLY A 269 25.88 21.84 34.42
N MET A 270 27.03 21.90 35.12
CA MET A 270 27.49 23.09 35.82
C MET A 270 27.57 24.25 34.82
N LYS A 271 26.79 25.30 35.07
CA LYS A 271 26.93 26.59 34.38
C LYS A 271 28.34 27.13 34.70
N PRO A 272 29.14 27.56 33.70
CA PRO A 272 30.40 28.23 34.00
C PRO A 272 30.10 29.56 34.67
N GLU A 273 30.60 29.70 35.89
CA GLU A 273 30.60 30.94 36.67
C GLU A 273 31.42 31.99 35.91
N LYS A 274 30.81 33.14 35.63
CA LYS A 274 31.50 34.27 34.97
C LYS A 274 32.47 34.87 35.97
N VAL A 275 33.76 34.61 35.80
CA VAL A 275 34.83 35.35 36.49
C VAL A 275 34.85 36.77 35.93
N ALA A 276 34.51 37.75 36.77
CA ALA A 276 34.70 39.16 36.47
C ALA A 276 36.20 39.48 36.54
N VAL A 277 36.78 39.84 35.40
CA VAL A 277 38.12 40.45 35.34
C VAL A 277 37.95 41.95 35.54
N ALA A 278 38.40 42.46 36.69
CA ALA A 278 38.58 43.88 36.94
C ALA A 278 39.93 44.33 36.37
N ALA A 279 39.92 45.41 35.58
CA ALA A 279 41.07 46.22 35.21
C ALA A 279 40.59 47.67 35.01
#